data_AF-A0AAN6TBA6-F1
#
_entry.id   AF-A0AAN6TBA6-F1
#
_cell.length_a   1.000
_cell.length_b   1.000
_cell.length_c   1.000
_cell.angle_alpha   90.00
_cell.angle_beta   90.00
_cell.angle_gamma   90.00
#
_symmetry.space_group_name_H-M   'P 1'
#
loop_
_entity.id
_entity.type
_entity.pdbx_description
1 polymer ?
#
loop_
_entity_poly.entity_id
_entity_poly.type
_entity_poly.pdbx_seq_one_letter_code
_entity_poly.pdbx_strand_id
1 'polypeptide(L)'
;PTKTDPLTTRPVKKSRRALSPTSAQAATLSALFSNPDQEIRIPPPAASSRKPLPPPPEIVTNVQGSSAGAGSGEFHVYKAARRREYERLRRMEEE
;
A
#
# COMPACT_ATOMS: atom_id res chain seq x y z
N PRO A 1 -33.91 -6.42 -42.93
CA PRO A 1 -32.69 -6.96 -42.29
C PRO A 1 -31.66 -7.38 -43.34
N THR A 2 -30.67 -6.53 -43.60
CA THR A 2 -29.64 -6.74 -44.62
C THR A 2 -28.59 -7.75 -44.12
N LYS A 3 -28.39 -8.84 -44.86
CA LYS A 3 -27.41 -9.88 -44.55
C LYS A 3 -26.00 -9.34 -44.81
N THR A 4 -25.11 -9.44 -43.83
CA THR A 4 -23.70 -9.07 -43.98
C THR A 4 -22.93 -10.17 -44.72
N ASP A 5 -22.21 -9.78 -45.77
CA ASP A 5 -21.44 -10.63 -46.67
C ASP A 5 -20.21 -11.26 -45.97
N PRO A 6 -20.01 -12.59 -45.99
CA PRO A 6 -18.91 -13.27 -45.28
C PRO A 6 -17.51 -13.00 -45.84
N LEU A 7 -17.38 -12.32 -46.99
CA LEU A 7 -16.09 -12.10 -47.66
C LEU A 7 -15.37 -10.80 -47.25
N THR A 8 -15.89 -10.09 -46.25
CA THR A 8 -15.32 -8.81 -45.80
C THR A 8 -14.25 -8.98 -44.71
N THR A 9 -12.97 -8.89 -45.09
CA THR A 9 -11.83 -8.79 -44.16
C THR A 9 -11.72 -7.38 -43.56
N ARG A 10 -12.82 -6.86 -43.00
CA ARG A 10 -12.74 -5.64 -42.19
C ARG A 10 -12.13 -6.01 -40.84
N PRO A 11 -11.08 -5.32 -40.37
CA PRO A 11 -10.59 -5.53 -39.02
C PRO A 11 -11.72 -5.14 -38.06
N VAL A 12 -12.43 -6.16 -37.55
CA VAL A 12 -13.39 -5.98 -36.46
C VAL A 12 -12.59 -5.41 -35.31
N LYS A 13 -12.85 -4.13 -34.99
CA LYS A 13 -12.31 -3.46 -33.81
C LYS A 13 -12.59 -4.41 -32.66
N LYS A 14 -11.55 -5.07 -32.12
CA LYS A 14 -11.72 -6.03 -31.01
C LYS A 14 -12.38 -5.25 -29.89
N SER A 15 -13.69 -5.44 -29.75
CA SER A 15 -14.47 -4.90 -28.66
C SER A 15 -13.72 -5.35 -27.43
N ARG A 16 -13.16 -4.39 -26.68
CA ARG A 16 -12.62 -4.65 -25.34
C ARG A 16 -13.84 -4.97 -24.49
N ARG A 17 -14.36 -6.18 -24.68
CA ARG A 17 -15.48 -6.73 -23.94
C ARG A 17 -15.02 -6.66 -22.51
N ALA A 18 -15.71 -5.86 -21.69
CA ALA A 18 -15.44 -5.82 -20.26
C ALA A 18 -15.50 -7.28 -19.78
N LEU A 19 -14.35 -7.82 -19.37
CA LEU A 19 -14.29 -9.21 -18.94
C LEU A 19 -15.23 -9.32 -17.76
N SER A 20 -16.15 -10.28 -17.83
CA SER A 20 -16.94 -10.66 -16.66
C SER A 20 -15.96 -10.99 -15.52
N PRO A 21 -16.32 -10.76 -14.25
CA PRO A 21 -15.46 -11.09 -13.12
C PRO A 21 -14.97 -12.55 -13.19
N THR A 22 -15.81 -13.48 -13.65
CA THR A 22 -15.47 -14.88 -13.88
C THR A 22 -14.43 -15.06 -14.99
N SER A 23 -14.52 -14.28 -16.07
CA SER A 23 -13.56 -14.32 -17.17
C SER A 23 -12.18 -13.79 -16.75
N ALA A 24 -12.12 -12.79 -15.87
CA ALA A 24 -10.86 -12.31 -15.31
C ALA A 24 -10.20 -13.36 -14.41
N GLN A 25 -11.00 -14.02 -13.55
CA GLN A 25 -10.53 -15.13 -12.72
C GLN A 25 -10.01 -16.30 -13.58
N ALA A 26 -10.75 -16.70 -14.61
CA ALA A 26 -10.32 -17.77 -15.53
C ALA A 26 -8.96 -17.45 -16.20
N ALA A 27 -8.75 -16.19 -16.62
CA ALA A 27 -7.47 -15.76 -17.19
C ALA A 27 -6.33 -15.88 -16.16
N THR A 28 -6.55 -15.44 -14.91
CA THR A 28 -5.53 -15.59 -13.85
C THR A 28 -5.21 -17.06 -13.56
N LEU A 29 -6.21 -17.94 -13.54
CA LEU A 29 -5.99 -19.39 -13.37
C LEU A 29 -5.19 -19.99 -14.52
N SER A 30 -5.51 -19.61 -15.77
CA SER A 30 -4.75 -20.09 -16.93
C SER A 30 -3.27 -19.67 -16.89
N ALA A 31 -2.98 -18.47 -16.39
CA ALA A 31 -1.60 -18.00 -16.20
C ALA A 31 -0.87 -18.79 -15.10
N LEU A 32 -1.53 -19.08 -13.98
CA LEU A 32 -0.94 -19.89 -12.89
C LEU A 32 -0.65 -21.33 -13.33
N PHE A 33 -1.54 -21.94 -14.11
CA PHE A 33 -1.34 -23.30 -14.62
C PHE A 33 -0.26 -23.43 -15.70
N SER A 34 0.22 -22.32 -16.27
CA SER A 34 1.29 -22.38 -17.28
C SER A 34 2.62 -22.87 -16.71
N ASN A 35 2.89 -22.59 -15.42
CA ASN A 35 4.11 -22.97 -14.72
C ASN A 35 3.79 -23.52 -13.32
N PRO A 36 3.36 -24.79 -13.20
CA PRO A 36 2.89 -25.35 -11.93
C PRO A 36 4.01 -25.53 -10.89
N ASP A 37 5.27 -25.68 -11.31
CA ASP A 37 6.41 -25.88 -10.41
C ASP A 37 6.95 -24.57 -9.79
N GLN A 38 6.39 -23.42 -10.20
CA GLN A 38 6.85 -22.12 -9.70
C GLN A 38 6.42 -21.91 -8.24
N GLU A 39 7.37 -21.59 -7.37
CA GLU A 39 7.07 -21.22 -5.99
C GLU A 39 6.28 -19.91 -5.94
N ILE A 40 5.04 -19.97 -5.45
CA ILE A 40 4.17 -18.80 -5.28
C ILE A 40 4.32 -18.28 -3.85
N ARG A 41 4.94 -17.11 -3.71
CA ARG A 41 5.02 -16.42 -2.42
C ARG A 41 3.69 -15.77 -2.08
N ILE A 42 2.88 -16.47 -1.27
CA ILE A 42 1.66 -15.92 -0.70
C ILE A 42 2.06 -14.82 0.30
N PRO A 43 1.55 -13.59 0.17
CA PRO A 43 1.81 -12.56 1.18
C PRO A 43 1.30 -13.08 2.52
N PRO A 44 2.05 -12.86 3.64
CA PRO A 44 1.55 -13.25 4.95
C PRO A 44 0.18 -12.61 5.18
N PRO A 45 -0.74 -13.30 5.91
CA PRO A 45 -2.07 -12.76 6.21
C PRO A 45 -1.87 -11.36 6.74
N ALA A 46 -2.50 -10.37 6.10
CA ALA A 46 -2.18 -8.94 6.19
C ALA A 46 -1.74 -8.61 7.63
N ALA A 47 -0.42 -8.60 7.84
CA ALA A 47 0.13 -8.19 9.11
C ALA A 47 -0.48 -6.83 9.35
N SER A 48 -1.22 -6.69 10.46
CA SER A 48 -2.01 -5.51 10.82
C SER A 48 -1.45 -4.29 10.11
N SER A 49 -2.20 -3.71 9.18
CA SER A 49 -1.75 -2.66 8.25
C SER A 49 -1.15 -1.43 8.95
N ARG A 50 -1.23 -1.41 10.29
CA ARG A 50 -0.61 -0.46 11.20
C ARG A 50 0.77 -0.98 11.60
N LYS A 51 1.82 -0.49 10.92
CA LYS A 51 3.19 -0.62 11.42
C LYS A 51 3.24 -0.12 12.87
N PRO A 52 3.86 -0.87 13.81
CA PRO A 52 3.92 -0.42 15.19
C PRO A 52 4.71 0.89 15.28
N LEU A 53 4.22 1.83 16.09
CA LEU A 53 4.99 3.02 16.46
C LEU A 53 6.30 2.55 17.14
N PRO A 54 7.45 3.12 16.77
CA PRO A 54 8.70 2.79 17.44
C PRO A 54 8.62 3.19 18.91
N PRO A 55 9.18 2.38 19.83
CA PRO A 55 9.21 2.73 21.24
C PRO A 55 10.01 4.03 21.44
N PRO A 56 9.64 4.85 22.44
CA PRO A 56 10.42 6.02 22.79
C PRO A 56 11.84 5.61 23.21
N PRO A 57 12.88 6.37 22.82
CA PRO A 57 14.25 6.07 23.24
C PRO A 57 14.39 6.24 24.76
N GLU A 58 15.09 5.32 25.40
CA GLU A 58 15.28 5.34 26.86
C GLU A 58 16.18 6.48 27.34
N ILE A 59 17.18 6.85 26.54
CA ILE A 59 18.15 7.90 26.90
C ILE A 59 18.25 8.90 25.75
N VAL A 60 18.05 10.17 26.07
CA VAL A 60 18.27 11.30 25.16
C VAL A 60 19.58 11.97 25.59
N THR A 61 20.60 11.90 24.74
CA THR A 61 21.96 12.34 25.06
C THR A 61 22.21 13.82 24.78
N ASN A 62 21.30 14.49 24.07
CA ASN A 62 21.45 15.86 23.58
C ASN A 62 20.62 16.90 24.36
N VAL A 63 20.31 16.63 25.63
CA VAL A 63 19.53 17.54 26.48
C VAL A 63 20.37 18.75 26.87
N GLN A 64 19.96 19.94 26.43
CA GLN A 64 20.53 21.20 26.88
C GLN A 64 20.06 21.53 28.31
N GLY A 65 20.87 22.28 29.07
CA GLY A 65 20.58 22.57 30.48
C GLY A 65 19.21 23.23 30.70
N SER A 66 18.60 23.03 31.86
CA SER A 66 17.22 23.46 32.14
C SER A 66 16.99 24.98 32.08
N SER A 67 18.04 25.77 32.27
CA SER A 67 18.01 27.24 32.14
C SER A 67 18.62 27.74 30.82
N ALA A 68 18.97 26.84 29.90
CA ALA A 68 19.49 27.22 28.59
C ALA A 68 18.39 27.86 27.72
N GLY A 69 18.76 28.85 26.91
CA GLY A 69 17.84 29.47 25.96
C GLY A 69 17.46 28.53 24.81
N ALA A 70 16.41 28.89 24.08
CA ALA A 70 15.98 28.13 22.90
C ALA A 70 17.02 28.25 21.76
N GLY A 71 17.60 27.12 21.36
CA GLY A 71 18.46 27.03 20.18
C GLY A 71 17.66 27.04 18.87
N SER A 72 18.33 27.28 17.75
CA SER A 72 17.71 27.30 16.41
C SER A 72 17.07 25.95 16.01
N GLY A 73 17.55 24.84 16.58
CA GLY A 73 17.02 23.50 16.34
C GLY A 73 15.84 23.10 17.22
N GLU A 74 15.55 23.84 18.29
CA GLU A 74 14.57 23.44 19.31
C GLU A 74 13.15 23.35 18.74
N PHE A 75 12.84 24.22 17.78
CA PHE A 75 11.58 24.16 17.03
C PHE A 75 11.40 22.83 16.30
N HIS A 76 12.46 22.30 15.68
CA HIS A 76 12.39 21.04 14.94
C HIS A 76 12.29 19.84 15.87
N VAL A 77 12.98 19.88 17.02
CA VAL A 77 12.85 18.87 18.08
C VAL A 77 11.41 18.79 18.55
N TYR A 78 10.80 19.93 18.88
CA TYR A 78 9.39 20.02 19.26
C TYR A 78 8.45 19.49 18.18
N LYS A 79 8.64 19.92 16.92
CA LYS A 79 7.81 19.49 15.78
C LYS A 79 7.84 17.96 15.60
N ALA A 80 9.01 17.35 15.73
CA ALA A 80 9.16 15.90 15.65
C ALA A 80 8.51 15.19 16.83
N ALA A 81 8.73 15.66 18.06
CA ALA A 81 8.14 15.09 19.27
C ALA A 81 6.61 15.18 19.25
N ARG A 82 6.05 16.35 18.88
CA ARG A 82 4.60 16.56 18.77
C ARG A 82 3.96 15.62 17.75
N ARG A 83 4.59 15.43 16.57
CA ARG A 83 4.08 14.47 15.56
C ARG A 83 4.02 13.05 16.12
N ARG A 84 5.10 12.58 16.76
CA ARG A 84 5.14 11.24 17.36
C ARG A 84 4.05 11.07 18.43
N GLU A 85 3.84 12.09 19.26
CA GLU A 85 2.83 12.01 20.33
C GLU A 85 1.40 12.02 19.79
N TYR A 86 1.11 12.80 18.74
CA TYR A 86 -0.21 12.75 18.09
C TYR A 86 -0.48 11.41 17.43
N GLU A 87 0.52 10.81 16.78
CA GLU A 87 0.39 9.45 16.24
C GLU A 87 0.14 8.42 17.36
N ARG A 88 0.80 8.57 18.52
CA ARG A 88 0.59 7.72 19.71
C ARG A 88 -0.82 7.86 20.26
N LEU A 89 -1.30 9.08 20.46
CA LEU A 89 -2.65 9.35 20.96
C LEU A 89 -3.72 8.86 19.99
N ARG A 90 -3.56 9.16 18.69
CA ARG A 90 -4.48 8.71 17.65
C ARG A 90 -4.57 7.19 17.60
N ARG A 91 -3.45 6.49 17.76
CA ARG A 91 -3.44 5.03 17.81
C ARG A 91 -4.14 4.49 19.06
N MET A 92 -3.91 5.10 20.23
CA MET A 92 -4.57 4.72 21.48
C MET A 92 -6.09 4.94 21.43
N GLU A 93 -6.57 5.92 20.66
CA GLU A 93 -7.99 6.19 20.44
C GLU A 93 -8.62 5.27 19.38
N GLU A 94 -7.82 4.80 18.42
CA GLU A 94 -8.24 3.85 17.36
C GLU A 94 -8.20 2.36 17.80
N GLU A 95 -7.68 2.07 19.00
CA GLU A 95 -7.64 0.75 19.65
C GLU A 95 -8.86 0.57 20.57
#